data_AF-A0A1I5FQP2-F1
#
_entry.id   AF-A0A1I5FQP2-F1
#
_cell.length_a   1.000
_cell.length_b   1.000
_cell.length_c   1.000
_cell.angle_alpha   90.00
_cell.angle_beta   90.00
_cell.angle_gamma   90.00
#
_symmetry.space_group_name_H-M   'P 1'
#
loop_
_entity.id
_entity.type
_entity.pdbx_description
1 polymer ?
#
loop_
_entity_poly.entity_id
_entity_poly.type
_entity_poly.pdbx_seq_one_letter_code
_entity_poly.pdbx_strand_id
1 'polypeptide(L)' 'MESTERVTWEDCPNCRRSAAVGWLGGRPTGFDCPHGCRLDAGQVEGLTASIGRPPGGWLNRREHHR' A
#
# COMPACT_ATOMS: atom_id res chain seq x y z
N MET A 1 -17.15 11.85 9.51
CA MET A 1 -16.13 11.69 8.46
C MET A 1 -15.62 10.27 8.59
N GLU A 2 -15.97 9.41 7.64
CA GLU A 2 -15.62 7.98 7.68
C GLU A 2 -14.18 7.83 7.18
N SER A 3 -13.26 7.45 8.06
CA SER A 3 -11.88 7.14 7.68
C SER A 3 -11.89 5.82 6.91
N THR A 4 -11.68 5.85 5.60
CA THR A 4 -11.67 4.61 4.80
C THR A 4 -10.47 3.76 5.19
N GLU A 5 -10.72 2.53 5.60
CA GLU A 5 -9.70 1.51 5.83
C GLU A 5 -9.42 0.78 4.52
N ARG A 6 -8.15 0.66 4.15
CA ARG A 6 -7.73 -0.08 2.95
C ARG A 6 -6.43 -0.82 3.23
N VAL A 7 -6.25 -1.95 2.57
CA VAL A 7 -4.96 -2.64 2.50
C VAL A 7 -4.49 -2.68 1.06
N THR A 8 -3.21 -2.38 0.83
CA THR A 8 -2.53 -2.53 -0.47
C THR A 8 -1.35 -3.49 -0.36
N TRP A 9 -0.88 -3.99 -1.49
CA TRP A 9 0.29 -4.86 -1.58
C TRP A 9 1.39 -4.15 -2.35
N GLU A 10 2.55 -3.98 -1.72
CA GLU A 10 3.67 -3.21 -2.24
C GLU A 10 4.97 -3.99 -2.09
N ASP A 11 5.98 -3.67 -2.90
CA ASP A 11 7.28 -4.33 -2.77
C ASP A 11 8.05 -3.81 -1.56
N CYS A 12 8.44 -4.73 -0.67
CA CYS A 12 9.28 -4.41 0.46
C CYS A 12 10.64 -3.88 -0.03
N PRO A 13 11.10 -2.70 0.42
CA PRO A 13 12.38 -2.14 -0.04
C PRO A 13 13.59 -2.99 0.39
N ASN A 14 13.46 -3.79 1.46
CA ASN A 14 14.54 -4.62 1.98
C ASN A 14 14.66 -5.96 1.25
N CYS A 15 13.55 -6.70 1.07
CA CYS A 15 13.57 -8.05 0.48
C CYS A 15 12.98 -8.13 -0.93
N ARG A 16 12.44 -7.03 -1.45
CA ARG A 16 11.79 -6.92 -2.78
C ARG A 16 10.66 -7.93 -3.00
N ARG A 17 10.01 -8.37 -1.91
CA ARG A 17 8.80 -9.20 -1.95
C ARG A 17 7.58 -8.37 -1.59
N SER A 18 6.42 -8.82 -2.05
CA SER A 18 5.14 -8.22 -1.69
C SER A 18 4.92 -8.22 -0.17
N ALA A 19 4.56 -7.06 0.35
CA ALA A 19 4.25 -6.77 1.74
C ALA A 19 2.92 -6.00 1.81
N ALA A 20 2.16 -6.23 2.87
CA ALA A 20 0.88 -5.58 3.08
C ALA A 20 1.09 -4.20 3.72
N VAL A 21 0.36 -3.20 3.23
CA VAL A 21 0.34 -1.84 3.79
C VAL A 21 -1.08 -1.51 4.17
N GLY A 22 -1.30 -1.21 5.46
CA GLY A 22 -2.58 -0.76 6.00
C GLY A 22 -2.72 0.75 5.90
N TRP A 23 -3.90 1.23 5.52
CA TRP A 23 -4.24 2.63 5.35
C TRP A 23 -5.48 2.99 6.15
N LEU A 24 -5.47 4.17 6.77
CA LEU A 24 -6.63 4.78 7.41
C LEU A 24 -6.74 6.24 6.98
N GLY A 25 -7.81 6.57 6.25
CA GLY A 25 -8.01 7.95 5.77
C GLY A 25 -6.89 8.45 4.85
N GLY A 26 -6.28 7.54 4.08
CA GLY A 26 -5.17 7.86 3.16
C GLY A 26 -3.79 7.95 3.82
N ARG A 27 -3.69 7.73 5.14
CA ARG A 27 -2.40 7.64 5.85
C ARG A 27 -2.04 6.19 6.12
N PRO A 28 -0.77 5.78 5.92
CA PRO A 28 -0.31 4.46 6.33
C PRO A 28 -0.43 4.30 7.84
N THR A 29 -0.93 3.16 8.28
CA THR A 29 -1.02 2.79 9.70
C THR A 29 -0.21 1.55 10.04
N GLY A 30 0.13 0.73 9.05
CA GLY A 30 0.90 -0.49 9.26
C GLY A 30 1.58 -1.00 8.01
N PHE A 31 2.68 -1.73 8.23
CA PHE A 31 3.43 -2.45 7.21
C PHE A 31 3.72 -3.85 7.73
N ASP A 32 3.32 -4.88 6.99
CA ASP A 32 3.58 -6.27 7.31
C ASP A 32 4.29 -6.97 6.15
N CYS A 33 5.54 -7.37 6.38
CA CYS A 33 6.30 -8.17 5.44
C CYS A 33 6.29 -9.64 5.89
N PRO A 34 5.82 -10.58 5.05
CA PRO A 34 5.82 -12.01 5.39
C PRO A 34 7.20 -12.59 5.72
N HIS A 35 8.26 -11.91 5.29
CA HIS A 35 9.65 -12.31 5.51
C HIS A 35 10.24 -11.73 6.82
N GLY A 36 9.44 -11.00 7.60
CA GLY A 36 9.84 -10.41 8.88
C GLY A 36 10.68 -9.13 8.74
N CYS A 37 10.73 -8.52 7.56
CA CYS A 37 11.42 -7.24 7.38
C CYS A 37 10.71 -6.14 8.18
N ARG A 38 11.46 -5.43 9.01
CA ARG A 38 11.01 -4.21 9.68
C ARG A 38 11.44 -3.01 8.85
N LEU A 39 10.54 -2.04 8.70
CA LEU A 39 10.85 -0.75 8.12
C LEU A 39 10.94 0.27 9.24
N ASP A 40 11.89 1.18 9.13
CA ASP A 40 11.93 2.37 9.96
C ASP A 40 10.90 3.41 9.48
N ALA A 41 10.54 4.38 10.33
CA ALA A 41 9.50 5.38 10.02
C ALA A 41 9.78 6.14 8.72
N GLY A 42 11.05 6.47 8.45
CA GLY A 42 11.45 7.13 7.20
C GLY A 42 11.30 6.25 5.95
N GLN A 43 11.41 4.92 6.09
CA GLN A 43 11.20 3.99 4.98
C GLN A 43 9.71 3.78 4.69
N VAL A 44 8.87 3.80 5.73
CA VAL A 44 7.40 3.78 5.58
C VAL A 44 6.92 5.05 4.88
N GLU A 45 7.44 6.22 5.28
CA GLU A 45 7.15 7.51 4.61
C GLU A 45 7.63 7.53 3.15
N GLY A 46 8.80 6.96 2.84
CA GLY A 46 9.29 6.86 1.46
C GLY A 46 8.45 5.92 0.58
N LEU A 47 8.00 4.80 1.16
CA LEU A 47 7.06 3.89 0.50
C LEU A 47 5.73 4.62 0.22
N THR A 48 5.20 5.37 1.18
CA THR A 48 3.94 6.09 1.00
C THR A 48 4.01 7.32 0.14
N ALA A 49 5.13 8.03 0.09
CA ALA A 49 5.35 9.10 -0.89
C ALA A 49 5.32 8.55 -2.33
N SER A 50 5.82 7.33 -2.52
CA SER A 50 5.78 6.63 -3.80
C SER A 50 4.35 6.22 -4.19
N ILE A 51 3.52 5.89 -3.20
CA ILE A 51 2.12 5.44 -3.37
C ILE A 51 1.12 6.60 -3.39
N GLY A 52 1.45 7.72 -2.74
CA GLY A 52 0.64 8.95 -2.70
C GLY A 52 0.51 9.62 -4.08
N ARG A 53 1.33 9.21 -5.05
CA ARG A 53 1.01 9.37 -6.46
C ARG A 53 0.03 8.25 -6.84
N PRO A 54 -1.26 8.55 -7.12
CA PRO A 54 -2.20 7.51 -7.46
C PRO A 54 -1.62 6.72 -8.63
N PRO A 55 -1.50 5.38 -8.53
CA PRO A 55 -1.23 4.58 -9.70
C PRO A 55 -2.48 4.73 -10.56
N GLY A 56 -2.41 5.59 -11.58
CA GLY A 56 -3.44 5.78 -12.60
C GLY A 56 -3.60 4.53 -13.47
N GLY A 57 -3.89 3.38 -12.85
CA GLY A 57 -3.83 2.07 -13.50
C GLY A 57 -4.66 0.97 -12.85
N TRP A 58 -5.61 1.28 -11.94
CA TRP A 58 -6.44 0.25 -11.30
C TRP A 58 -7.93 0.30 -11.69
N LEU A 59 -8.26 0.91 -12.83
CA LEU A 59 -9.56 0.74 -13.47
C LEU A 59 -9.43 -0.28 -14.62
N ASN A 60 -9.30 -1.55 -14.26
CA ASN A 60 -9.77 -2.64 -15.12
C ASN A 60 -10.79 -3.48 -14.34
N ARG A 61 -11.84 -2.81 -13.84
CA ARG A 61 -13.11 -3.47 -13.58
C ARG A 61 -13.71 -3.77 -14.95
N ARG A 62 -13.54 -5.00 -15.44
CA ARG A 62 -14.26 -5.50 -16.62
C ARG A 62 -15.73 -5.63 -16.24
N GLU A 63 -16.50 -4.60 -16.55
CA GLU A 63 -17.96 -4.65 -16.56
C GLU A 63 -18.36 -5.42 -17.82
N HIS A 64 -18.54 -6.74 -17.69
CA HIS A 64 -19.26 -7.53 -18.68
C HIS A 64 -20.76 -7.20 -18.56
N HIS A 65 -21.18 -6.10 -19.18
CA HIS A 65 -22.58 -5.89 -19.53
C HIS A 65 -22.91 -6.77 -20.74
N ARG A 66 -23.84 -7.71 -20.57
CA ARG A 66 -24.60 -8.33 -21.65
C ARG A 66 -26.06 -8.40 -21.25
#